data_AF-A0A433U296-F1
#
_entry.id   AF-A0A433U296-F1
#
_cell.length_a   1.000
_cell.length_b   1.000
_cell.length_c   1.000
_cell.angle_alpha   90.00
_cell.angle_beta   90.00
_cell.angle_gamma   90.00
#
_symmetry.space_group_name_H-M   'P 1'
#
loop_
_entity.id
_entity.type
_entity.pdbx_description
1 polymer ?
#
loop_
_entity_poly.entity_id
_entity_poly.type
_entity_poly.pdbx_seq_one_letter_code
_entity_poly.pdbx_strand_id
1 'polypeptide(L)'
;VVHGSDLVSTVVDGSDLVFTVVHGSDLVFTVVHGSDLVFTVVHGSDLVFTVVHGLDLVFTVVSRSDLIFTVVHGLDLVFTVVHGSDLIFNVVHGLDLVFTVVSRSDLVFTVVHGSGLVFTVVHGSDLVFTVVHGSDLIFNVVHGLDLVFTVVSRSDLIFTVVHGLDLVFTVVHGLGLVFTVVHGLDLIFTVVHGSDLVF
;
A
#
# COMPACT_ATOMS: atom_id res chain seq x y z
N VAL A 1 -17.71 -4.44 16.84
CA VAL A 1 -17.74 -5.77 16.17
C VAL A 1 -19.10 -5.91 15.51
N VAL A 2 -19.15 -6.26 14.22
CA VAL A 2 -20.39 -6.48 13.45
C VAL A 2 -20.33 -7.87 12.80
N HIS A 3 -21.46 -8.57 12.74
CA HIS A 3 -21.60 -9.89 12.10
C HIS A 3 -22.78 -9.90 11.14
N GLY A 4 -22.55 -10.27 9.88
CA GLY A 4 -23.61 -10.57 8.90
C GLY A 4 -24.52 -9.39 8.58
N SER A 5 -23.98 -8.35 7.96
CA SER A 5 -24.72 -7.14 7.56
C SER A 5 -24.36 -6.72 6.15
N ASP A 6 -25.34 -6.33 5.33
CA ASP A 6 -25.08 -5.83 3.97
C ASP A 6 -24.15 -4.60 3.97
N LEU A 7 -24.29 -3.73 4.99
CA LEU A 7 -23.49 -2.51 5.13
C LEU A 7 -23.04 -2.29 6.58
N VAL A 8 -21.75 -2.04 6.76
CA VAL A 8 -21.17 -1.42 7.96
C VAL A 8 -20.68 -0.03 7.61
N SER A 9 -21.17 1.00 8.30
CA SER A 9 -20.70 2.37 8.14
C SER A 9 -20.23 2.93 9.49
N THR A 10 -18.98 3.40 9.52
CA THR A 10 -18.35 4.05 10.67
C THR A 10 -17.92 5.44 10.26
N VAL A 11 -18.46 6.48 10.91
CA VAL A 11 -18.06 7.87 10.72
C VAL A 11 -17.72 8.46 12.08
N VAL A 12 -16.49 8.95 12.23
CA VAL A 12 -15.98 9.49 13.51
C VAL A 12 -15.30 10.82 13.27
N ASP A 13 -15.68 11.83 14.06
CA ASP A 13 -15.03 13.13 14.15
C ASP A 13 -14.53 13.34 15.59
N GLY A 14 -13.23 13.16 15.83
CA GLY A 14 -12.61 13.38 17.13
C GLY A 14 -12.72 12.21 18.11
N SER A 15 -11.67 11.39 18.25
CA SER A 15 -11.59 10.34 19.28
C SER A 15 -10.17 9.83 19.50
N ASP A 16 -9.77 9.48 20.72
CA ASP A 16 -8.42 8.91 20.92
C ASP A 16 -8.27 7.56 20.19
N LEU A 17 -9.35 6.76 20.09
CA LEU A 17 -9.32 5.43 19.50
C LEU A 17 -10.61 5.08 18.76
N VAL A 18 -10.47 4.64 17.51
CA VAL A 18 -11.52 3.96 16.74
C VAL A 18 -11.15 2.49 16.58
N PHE A 19 -12.05 1.59 16.97
CA PHE A 19 -11.87 0.15 16.84
C PHE A 19 -13.06 -0.49 16.14
N THR A 20 -12.82 -1.01 14.93
CA THR A 20 -13.84 -1.63 14.08
C THR A 20 -13.43 -3.06 13.75
N VAL A 21 -14.36 -4.00 13.96
CA VAL A 21 -14.20 -5.41 13.55
C VAL A 21 -15.47 -5.82 12.83
N VAL A 22 -15.33 -6.39 11.64
CA VAL A 22 -16.45 -6.84 10.80
C VAL A 22 -16.22 -8.28 10.37
N HIS A 23 -17.26 -9.10 10.50
CA HIS A 23 -17.29 -10.47 10.01
C HIS A 23 -18.46 -10.66 9.04
N GLY A 24 -18.16 -10.71 7.75
CA GLY A 24 -19.13 -10.90 6.69
C GLY A 24 -20.02 -9.67 6.48
N SER A 25 -19.71 -8.91 5.44
CA SER A 25 -20.54 -7.79 4.97
C SER A 25 -20.26 -7.46 3.52
N ASP A 26 -21.26 -7.16 2.71
CA ASP A 26 -21.01 -6.77 1.31
C ASP A 26 -20.15 -5.49 1.26
N LEU A 27 -20.48 -4.49 2.09
CA LEU A 27 -19.78 -3.20 2.13
C LEU A 27 -19.33 -2.81 3.55
N VAL A 28 -18.05 -2.45 3.68
CA VAL A 28 -17.49 -1.75 4.86
C VAL A 28 -17.04 -0.36 4.46
N PHE A 29 -17.64 0.66 5.06
CA PHE A 29 -17.31 2.06 4.86
C PHE A 29 -16.82 2.68 6.17
N THR A 30 -15.61 3.24 6.18
CA THR A 30 -15.02 3.88 7.35
C THR A 30 -14.47 5.26 6.98
N VAL A 31 -14.92 6.29 7.69
CA VAL A 31 -14.40 7.66 7.59
C VAL A 31 -14.04 8.15 8.98
N VAL A 32 -12.78 8.58 9.15
CA VAL A 32 -12.29 9.09 10.43
C VAL A 32 -11.57 10.42 10.25
N HIS A 33 -11.94 11.40 11.06
CA HIS A 33 -11.27 12.69 11.16
C HIS A 33 -10.79 12.94 12.60
N GLY A 34 -9.51 13.22 12.80
CA GLY A 34 -8.97 13.72 14.07
C GLY A 34 -8.99 12.71 15.22
N SER A 35 -8.51 11.49 14.97
CA SER A 35 -8.32 10.46 16.00
C SER A 35 -6.85 10.11 16.17
N ASP A 36 -6.39 9.63 17.33
CA ASP A 36 -4.97 9.26 17.47
C ASP A 36 -4.69 7.88 16.84
N LEU A 37 -5.59 6.92 17.07
CA LEU A 37 -5.45 5.54 16.61
C LEU A 37 -6.72 5.01 15.92
N VAL A 38 -6.56 4.44 14.73
CA VAL A 38 -7.61 3.68 14.04
C VAL A 38 -7.18 2.25 13.81
N PHE A 39 -7.98 1.31 14.32
CA PHE A 39 -7.79 -0.12 14.12
C PHE A 39 -9.03 -0.73 13.43
N THR A 40 -8.83 -1.29 12.25
CA THR A 40 -9.89 -1.90 11.45
C THR A 40 -9.52 -3.33 11.08
N VAL A 41 -10.40 -4.28 11.40
CA VAL A 41 -10.30 -5.68 10.96
C VAL A 41 -11.54 -6.07 10.20
N VAL A 42 -11.37 -6.56 8.98
CA VAL A 42 -12.46 -7.06 8.14
C VAL A 42 -12.19 -8.51 7.76
N HIS A 43 -13.14 -9.38 8.06
CA HIS A 43 -13.13 -10.78 7.64
C HIS A 43 -14.29 -11.03 6.67
N GLY A 44 -13.99 -11.02 5.38
CA GLY A 44 -14.95 -11.23 4.30
C GLY A 44 -15.80 -10.00 4.01
N SER A 45 -15.54 -9.38 2.87
CA SER A 45 -16.40 -8.36 2.27
C SER A 45 -16.29 -8.34 0.76
N ASP A 46 -17.23 -7.72 0.05
CA ASP A 46 -17.00 -7.44 -1.37
C ASP A 46 -16.13 -6.18 -1.49
N LEU A 47 -16.49 -5.13 -0.74
CA LEU A 47 -15.79 -3.84 -0.75
C LEU A 47 -15.43 -3.34 0.65
N VAL A 48 -14.15 -2.98 0.84
CA VAL A 48 -13.67 -2.17 1.97
C VAL A 48 -13.27 -0.78 1.47
N PHE A 49 -13.92 0.25 1.97
CA PHE A 49 -13.59 1.65 1.69
C PHE A 49 -13.22 2.37 2.99
N THR A 50 -12.00 2.91 3.05
CA THR A 50 -11.48 3.60 4.24
C THR A 50 -10.90 4.96 3.86
N VAL A 51 -11.36 6.02 4.53
CA VAL A 51 -10.80 7.37 4.42
C VAL A 51 -10.41 7.87 5.79
N VAL A 52 -9.20 8.40 5.91
CA VAL A 52 -8.65 8.85 7.18
C VAL A 52 -7.93 10.19 7.03
N HIS A 53 -8.21 11.12 7.94
CA HIS A 53 -7.54 12.43 8.01
C HIS A 53 -7.06 12.78 9.44
N GLY A 54 -5.78 13.13 9.58
CA GLY A 54 -5.20 13.77 10.77
C GLY A 54 -5.12 12.86 12.00
N LEU A 55 -4.24 11.85 11.99
CA LEU A 55 -4.03 10.88 13.07
C LEU A 55 -2.54 10.59 13.32
N ASP A 56 -2.22 9.81 14.34
CA ASP A 56 -0.87 9.27 14.54
C ASP A 56 -0.68 7.89 13.86
N LEU A 57 -1.66 6.97 13.99
CA LEU A 57 -1.53 5.58 13.50
C LEU A 57 -2.82 4.99 12.91
N VAL A 58 -2.71 4.40 11.71
CA VAL A 58 -3.73 3.54 11.09
C VAL A 58 -3.24 2.11 10.97
N PHE A 59 -4.02 1.17 11.50
CA PHE A 59 -3.78 -0.26 11.35
C PHE A 59 -5.00 -0.95 10.74
N THR A 60 -4.84 -1.48 9.53
CA THR A 60 -5.90 -2.16 8.79
C THR A 60 -5.51 -3.59 8.47
N VAL A 61 -6.39 -4.54 8.79
CA VAL A 61 -6.27 -5.95 8.37
C VAL A 61 -7.52 -6.35 7.62
N VAL A 62 -7.35 -6.82 6.39
CA VAL A 62 -8.45 -7.36 5.58
C VAL A 62 -8.14 -8.79 5.19
N SER A 63 -9.06 -9.69 5.50
CA SER A 63 -9.02 -11.08 5.06
C SER A 63 -10.15 -11.35 4.09
N ARG A 64 -9.82 -11.51 2.81
CA ARG A 64 -10.73 -11.71 1.68
C ARG A 64 -11.61 -10.48 1.41
N SER A 65 -11.30 -9.76 0.36
CA SER A 65 -12.21 -8.79 -0.24
C SER A 65 -12.03 -8.68 -1.74
N ASP A 66 -13.08 -8.45 -2.52
CA ASP A 66 -12.89 -8.25 -3.97
C ASP A 66 -12.12 -6.95 -4.22
N LEU A 67 -12.53 -5.86 -3.54
CA LEU A 67 -11.90 -4.55 -3.68
C LEU A 67 -11.60 -3.90 -2.33
N ILE A 68 -10.39 -3.35 -2.20
CA ILE A 68 -9.97 -2.52 -1.07
C ILE A 68 -9.54 -1.14 -1.58
N PHE A 69 -10.14 -0.09 -1.03
CA PHE A 69 -9.81 1.29 -1.33
C PHE A 69 -9.49 2.05 -0.04
N THR A 70 -8.27 2.54 0.07
CA THR A 70 -7.79 3.27 1.25
C THR A 70 -7.21 4.62 0.84
N VAL A 71 -7.69 5.69 1.46
CA VAL A 71 -7.14 7.05 1.30
C VAL A 71 -6.78 7.60 2.66
N VAL A 72 -5.56 8.14 2.74
CA VAL A 72 -4.98 8.57 3.99
C VAL A 72 -4.26 9.91 3.83
N HIS A 73 -4.57 10.86 4.71
CA HIS A 73 -3.94 12.18 4.73
C HIS A 73 -3.42 12.52 6.14
N GLY A 74 -2.14 12.88 6.21
CA GLY A 74 -1.49 13.48 7.38
C GLY A 74 -1.44 12.56 8.60
N LEU A 75 -0.46 11.65 8.61
CA LEU A 75 -0.18 10.75 9.74
C LEU A 75 1.31 10.56 9.98
N ASP A 76 1.67 9.92 11.09
CA ASP A 76 3.01 9.38 11.27
C ASP A 76 3.12 7.98 10.62
N LEU A 77 2.14 7.08 10.81
CA LEU A 77 2.28 5.67 10.42
C LEU A 77 1.00 5.03 9.83
N VAL A 78 1.14 4.36 8.68
CA VAL A 78 0.14 3.42 8.12
C VAL A 78 0.67 2.01 8.08
N PHE A 79 -0.11 1.08 8.63
CA PHE A 79 0.12 -0.35 8.50
C PHE A 79 -1.11 -1.02 7.88
N THR A 80 -0.92 -1.70 6.75
CA THR A 80 -1.99 -2.42 6.06
C THR A 80 -1.56 -3.85 5.75
N VAL A 81 -2.39 -4.82 6.13
CA VAL A 81 -2.20 -6.23 5.81
C VAL A 81 -3.44 -6.75 5.10
N VAL A 82 -3.23 -7.33 3.91
CA VAL A 82 -4.31 -7.92 3.12
C VAL A 82 -3.98 -9.38 2.83
N HIS A 83 -4.94 -10.25 3.15
CA HIS A 83 -4.90 -11.68 2.81
C HIS A 83 -6.03 -12.01 1.83
N GLY A 84 -5.71 -11.98 0.53
CA GLY A 84 -6.62 -12.25 -0.58
C GLY A 84 -7.45 -11.03 -0.94
N SER A 85 -7.19 -10.46 -2.12
CA SER A 85 -8.08 -9.49 -2.74
C SER A 85 -7.82 -9.35 -4.22
N ASP A 86 -8.85 -9.20 -5.06
CA ASP A 86 -8.62 -9.02 -6.49
C ASP A 86 -7.92 -7.69 -6.74
N LEU A 87 -8.39 -6.60 -6.11
CA LEU A 87 -7.91 -5.24 -6.34
C LEU A 87 -7.64 -4.48 -5.05
N ILE A 88 -6.45 -3.89 -4.93
CA ILE A 88 -6.07 -3.02 -3.81
C ILE A 88 -5.63 -1.66 -4.35
N PHE A 89 -6.26 -0.60 -3.85
CA PHE A 89 -5.93 0.78 -4.19
C PHE A 89 -5.65 1.58 -2.91
N ASN A 90 -4.40 2.03 -2.77
CA ASN A 90 -3.96 2.83 -1.63
C ASN A 90 -3.43 4.18 -2.10
N VAL A 91 -3.94 5.26 -1.52
CA VAL A 91 -3.44 6.63 -1.73
C VAL A 91 -3.07 7.24 -0.40
N VAL A 92 -1.84 7.74 -0.32
CA VAL A 92 -1.27 8.24 0.91
C VAL A 92 -0.61 9.59 0.68
N HIS A 93 -0.88 10.55 1.57
CA HIS A 93 -0.32 11.89 1.53
C HIS A 93 0.30 12.31 2.87
N GLY A 94 1.59 12.64 2.84
CA GLY A 94 2.33 13.33 3.91
C GLY A 94 2.49 12.51 5.18
N LEU A 95 3.29 11.45 5.13
CA LEU A 95 3.54 10.56 6.28
C LEU A 95 5.03 10.40 6.65
N ASP A 96 5.33 9.79 7.79
CA ASP A 96 6.68 9.29 8.06
C ASP A 96 6.88 7.87 7.49
N LEU A 97 5.91 6.97 7.66
CA LEU A 97 6.05 5.57 7.24
C LEU A 97 4.75 4.96 6.67
N VAL A 98 4.88 4.32 5.51
CA VAL A 98 3.87 3.43 4.92
C VAL A 98 4.39 2.00 4.92
N PHE A 99 3.68 1.10 5.59
CA PHE A 99 3.99 -0.33 5.59
C PHE A 99 2.80 -1.14 5.06
N THR A 100 2.98 -1.82 3.94
CA THR A 100 1.95 -2.62 3.28
C THR A 100 2.42 -4.05 3.05
N VAL A 101 1.61 -5.02 3.46
CA VAL A 101 1.82 -6.44 3.15
C VAL A 101 0.58 -6.99 2.47
N VAL A 102 0.76 -7.55 1.28
CA VAL A 102 -0.30 -8.16 0.50
C VAL A 102 0.06 -9.61 0.22
N SER A 103 -0.89 -10.51 0.46
CA SER A 103 -0.80 -11.91 0.06
C SER A 103 -1.96 -12.24 -0.87
N ARG A 104 -1.64 -12.64 -2.10
CA ARG A 104 -2.58 -12.98 -3.18
C ARG A 104 -3.42 -11.80 -3.62
N SER A 105 -3.01 -11.17 -4.71
CA SER A 105 -3.82 -10.12 -5.33
C SER A 105 -3.60 -10.02 -6.82
N ASP A 106 -4.63 -9.80 -7.61
CA ASP A 106 -4.40 -9.62 -9.04
C ASP A 106 -3.74 -8.25 -9.30
N LEU A 107 -4.17 -7.21 -8.58
CA LEU A 107 -3.62 -5.85 -8.70
C LEU A 107 -3.39 -5.17 -7.35
N VAL A 108 -2.16 -4.70 -7.15
CA VAL A 108 -1.82 -3.74 -6.08
C VAL A 108 -1.43 -2.41 -6.70
N PHE A 109 -2.22 -1.37 -6.46
CA PHE A 109 -1.94 0.00 -6.89
C PHE A 109 -1.72 0.91 -5.68
N THR A 110 -0.53 1.49 -5.58
CA THR A 110 -0.14 2.36 -4.46
C THR A 110 0.37 3.70 -4.98
N VAL A 111 -0.16 4.80 -4.43
CA VAL A 111 0.32 6.16 -4.67
C VAL A 111 0.71 6.79 -3.35
N VAL A 112 1.93 7.30 -3.26
CA VAL A 112 2.45 7.99 -2.08
C VAL A 112 2.96 9.38 -2.47
N HIS A 113 2.50 10.40 -1.75
CA HIS A 113 2.98 11.77 -1.88
C HIS A 113 3.60 12.24 -0.56
N GLY A 114 4.92 12.25 -0.48
CA GLY A 114 5.66 12.63 0.73
C GLY A 114 5.61 11.53 1.79
N SER A 115 6.71 10.79 1.91
CA SER A 115 6.95 9.84 3.00
C SER A 115 8.40 9.84 3.46
N GLY A 116 8.71 9.47 4.69
CA GLY A 116 10.09 9.09 5.04
C GLY A 116 10.44 7.72 4.43
N LEU A 117 9.58 6.74 4.64
CA LEU A 117 9.75 5.36 4.17
C LEU A 117 8.47 4.79 3.58
N VAL A 118 8.59 4.17 2.39
CA VAL A 118 7.59 3.25 1.83
C VAL A 118 8.15 1.84 1.86
N PHE A 119 7.50 0.93 2.59
CA PHE A 119 7.84 -0.48 2.65
C PHE A 119 6.66 -1.32 2.16
N THR A 120 6.86 -2.05 1.07
CA THR A 120 5.82 -2.89 0.45
C THR A 120 6.33 -4.31 0.27
N VAL A 121 5.53 -5.29 0.70
CA VAL A 121 5.77 -6.71 0.42
C VAL A 121 4.53 -7.29 -0.25
N VAL A 122 4.72 -7.91 -1.40
CA VAL A 122 3.64 -8.57 -2.14
C VAL A 122 4.02 -10.01 -2.44
N HIS A 123 3.12 -10.93 -2.10
CA HIS A 123 3.26 -12.36 -2.39
C HIS A 123 2.13 -12.83 -3.28
N GLY A 124 2.45 -13.19 -4.53
CA GLY A 124 1.55 -13.75 -5.52
C GLY A 124 0.60 -12.72 -6.09
N SER A 125 1.10 -11.85 -6.97
CA SER A 125 0.24 -10.93 -7.71
C SER A 125 0.48 -10.90 -9.21
N ASP A 126 -0.49 -10.45 -9.99
CA ASP A 126 -0.25 -10.31 -11.44
C ASP A 126 0.40 -8.96 -11.75
N LEU A 127 0.03 -7.91 -11.01
CA LEU A 127 0.52 -6.54 -11.24
C LEU A 127 0.70 -5.77 -9.93
N VAL A 128 1.91 -5.23 -9.73
CA VAL A 128 2.22 -4.25 -8.69
C VAL A 128 2.58 -2.92 -9.33
N PHE A 129 1.76 -1.90 -9.13
CA PHE A 129 1.98 -0.55 -9.61
C PHE A 129 2.19 0.41 -8.45
N THR A 130 3.36 1.04 -8.38
CA THR A 130 3.73 1.96 -7.31
C THR A 130 4.16 3.30 -7.89
N VAL A 131 3.56 4.39 -7.42
CA VAL A 131 3.98 5.76 -7.72
C VAL A 131 4.34 6.47 -6.43
N VAL A 132 5.55 7.00 -6.37
CA VAL A 132 6.02 7.78 -5.22
C VAL A 132 6.51 9.15 -5.67
N HIS A 133 6.01 10.19 -5.02
CA HIS A 133 6.47 11.56 -5.20
C HIS A 133 6.98 12.12 -3.88
N GLY A 134 8.31 12.11 -3.71
CA GLY A 134 8.98 12.51 -2.47
C GLY A 134 9.00 11.38 -1.46
N SER A 135 10.12 10.66 -1.37
CA SER A 135 10.38 9.75 -0.25
C SER A 135 11.86 9.52 -0.02
N ASP A 136 12.32 9.46 1.23
CA ASP A 136 13.75 9.20 1.48
C ASP A 136 14.12 7.76 1.09
N LEU A 137 13.29 6.79 1.51
CA LEU A 137 13.51 5.37 1.23
C LEU A 137 12.27 4.69 0.65
N ILE A 138 12.46 3.87 -0.38
CA ILE A 138 11.45 2.96 -0.92
C ILE A 138 12.04 1.56 -0.92
N PHE A 139 11.34 0.63 -0.28
CA PHE A 139 11.72 -0.78 -0.21
C PHE A 139 10.55 -1.65 -0.66
N ASN A 140 10.72 -2.33 -1.79
CA ASN A 140 9.71 -3.20 -2.37
C ASN A 140 10.25 -4.63 -2.46
N VAL A 141 9.46 -5.59 -1.99
CA VAL A 141 9.72 -7.02 -2.17
C VAL A 141 8.52 -7.66 -2.83
N VAL A 142 8.77 -8.34 -3.95
CA VAL A 142 7.72 -8.98 -4.74
C VAL A 142 8.12 -10.43 -5.01
N HIS A 143 7.16 -11.34 -4.82
CA HIS A 143 7.34 -12.77 -5.07
C HIS A 143 6.17 -13.32 -5.89
N GLY A 144 6.40 -13.84 -7.09
CA GLY A 144 5.31 -14.47 -7.87
C GLY A 144 5.48 -14.47 -9.39
N LEU A 145 4.40 -14.18 -10.10
CA LEU A 145 4.33 -14.00 -11.55
C LEU A 145 3.90 -12.56 -11.80
N ASP A 146 4.82 -11.61 -11.66
CA ASP A 146 4.43 -10.23 -11.39
C ASP A 146 5.00 -9.27 -12.45
N LEU A 147 4.16 -8.41 -12.99
CA LEU A 147 4.62 -7.15 -13.57
C LEU A 147 4.79 -6.13 -12.43
N VAL A 148 6.01 -5.68 -12.20
CA VAL A 148 6.33 -4.64 -11.21
C VAL A 148 6.62 -3.35 -11.95
N PHE A 149 5.72 -2.36 -11.82
CA PHE A 149 5.88 -1.03 -12.39
C PHE A 149 6.03 0.00 -11.29
N THR A 150 7.19 0.64 -11.22
CA THR A 150 7.52 1.62 -10.19
C THR A 150 7.91 2.95 -10.83
N VAL A 151 7.23 4.04 -10.46
CA VAL A 151 7.59 5.40 -10.85
C VAL A 151 7.91 6.20 -9.61
N VAL A 152 9.11 6.74 -9.56
CA VAL A 152 9.58 7.49 -8.41
C VAL A 152 10.10 8.85 -8.84
N SER A 153 9.71 9.87 -8.10
CA SER A 153 10.24 11.21 -8.26
C SER A 153 10.73 11.74 -6.92
N ARG A 154 11.96 12.27 -6.91
CA ARG A 154 12.62 12.83 -5.72
C ARG A 154 12.72 11.83 -4.57
N SER A 155 13.61 10.84 -4.71
CA SER A 155 13.85 9.86 -3.65
C SER A 155 15.30 9.42 -3.54
N ASP A 156 15.83 9.37 -2.32
CA ASP A 156 17.26 9.13 -2.08
C ASP A 156 17.67 7.68 -2.32
N LEU A 157 16.84 6.70 -1.92
CA LEU A 157 17.16 5.28 -2.09
C LEU A 157 15.92 4.46 -2.48
N ILE A 158 16.08 3.66 -3.54
CA ILE A 158 15.09 2.69 -4.01
C ILE A 158 15.74 1.32 -3.98
N PHE A 159 15.13 0.40 -3.24
CA PHE A 159 15.56 -0.99 -3.16
C PHE A 159 14.39 -1.91 -3.54
N THR A 160 14.58 -2.67 -4.61
CA THR A 160 13.57 -3.57 -5.15
C THR A 160 14.13 -4.98 -5.21
N VAL A 161 13.44 -5.92 -4.56
CA VAL A 161 13.73 -7.36 -4.64
C VAL A 161 12.58 -8.07 -5.29
N VAL A 162 12.87 -8.87 -6.30
CA VAL A 162 11.88 -9.56 -7.10
C VAL A 162 12.30 -11.02 -7.26
N HIS A 163 11.38 -11.95 -7.10
CA HIS A 163 11.64 -13.38 -7.19
C HIS A 163 10.49 -14.12 -7.88
N GLY A 164 10.72 -14.64 -9.08
CA GLY A 164 9.61 -15.15 -9.88
C GLY A 164 9.84 -15.23 -11.38
N LEU A 165 8.75 -15.10 -12.14
CA LEU A 165 8.81 -14.76 -13.57
C LEU A 165 8.31 -13.34 -13.70
N ASP A 166 9.22 -12.38 -13.73
CA ASP A 166 8.85 -11.00 -13.48
C ASP A 166 9.31 -10.05 -14.59
N LEU A 167 8.48 -9.05 -14.87
CA LEU A 167 8.84 -7.91 -15.68
C LEU A 167 8.94 -6.71 -14.75
N VAL A 168 10.13 -6.16 -14.58
CA VAL A 168 10.37 -5.00 -13.71
C VAL A 168 10.60 -3.77 -14.56
N PHE A 169 9.71 -2.79 -14.44
CA PHE A 169 9.85 -1.48 -15.05
C PHE A 169 9.96 -0.41 -13.98
N THR A 170 11.11 0.26 -13.91
CA THR A 170 11.37 1.33 -12.94
C THR A 170 11.70 2.62 -13.67
N VAL A 171 10.98 3.70 -13.36
CA VAL A 171 11.30 5.06 -13.80
C VAL A 171 11.65 5.90 -12.60
N VAL A 172 12.81 6.53 -12.64
CA VAL A 172 13.28 7.41 -11.56
C VAL A 172 13.60 8.78 -12.12
N HIS A 173 13.09 9.81 -11.45
CA HIS A 173 13.41 11.20 -11.75
C HIS A 173 13.85 11.94 -10.50
N GLY A 174 15.14 12.27 -10.37
CA GLY A 174 15.64 13.06 -9.24
C GLY A 174 17.09 12.82 -8.87
N LEU A 175 17.33 12.72 -7.57
CA LEU A 175 18.59 12.29 -6.97
C LEU A 175 18.28 11.00 -6.24
N GLY A 176 18.99 9.91 -6.52
CA GLY A 176 18.76 8.64 -5.84
C GLY A 176 19.69 7.51 -6.25
N LEU A 177 19.79 6.51 -5.38
CA LEU A 177 20.42 5.22 -5.66
C LEU A 177 19.33 4.17 -5.89
N VAL A 178 19.45 3.42 -6.98
CA VAL A 178 18.51 2.35 -7.35
C VAL A 178 19.25 1.03 -7.25
N PHE A 179 18.73 0.12 -6.45
CA PHE A 179 19.23 -1.24 -6.33
C PHE A 179 18.11 -2.23 -6.63
N THR A 180 18.33 -3.07 -7.65
CA THR A 180 17.32 -4.06 -8.07
C THR A 180 17.94 -5.45 -8.05
N VAL A 181 17.48 -6.31 -7.13
CA VAL A 181 17.86 -7.72 -7.06
C VAL A 181 16.73 -8.59 -7.56
N VAL A 182 17.08 -9.48 -8.46
CA VAL A 182 16.11 -10.25 -9.21
C VAL A 182 16.56 -11.70 -9.29
N HIS A 183 15.66 -12.61 -8.91
CA HIS A 183 15.90 -14.05 -8.83
C HIS A 183 14.82 -14.81 -9.60
N GLY A 184 15.11 -15.19 -10.84
CA GLY A 184 14.09 -15.78 -11.70
C GLY A 184 14.39 -15.69 -13.19
N LEU A 185 13.33 -15.81 -14.02
CA LEU A 185 13.40 -15.43 -15.43
C LEU A 185 12.80 -14.03 -15.55
N ASP A 186 13.66 -13.06 -15.76
CA ASP A 186 13.23 -11.67 -15.58
C ASP A 186 13.71 -10.77 -16.70
N LEU A 187 12.92 -9.73 -16.93
CA LEU A 187 13.27 -8.63 -17.80
C LEU A 187 13.19 -7.33 -17.01
N ILE A 188 14.29 -6.58 -16.97
CA ILE A 188 14.41 -5.36 -16.18
C ILE A 188 14.62 -4.17 -17.12
N PHE A 189 13.74 -3.18 -17.00
CA PHE A 189 13.86 -1.89 -17.65
C PHE A 189 13.93 -0.79 -16.60
N THR A 190 15.06 -0.09 -16.56
CA THR A 190 15.28 1.02 -15.64
C THR A 190 15.58 2.28 -16.44
N VAL A 191 14.69 3.27 -16.34
CA VAL A 191 14.86 4.59 -16.96
C VAL A 191 15.13 5.60 -15.87
N VAL A 192 16.21 6.36 -16.00
CA VAL A 192 16.65 7.26 -14.95
C VAL A 192 16.99 8.63 -15.51
N HIS A 193 16.40 9.66 -14.92
CA HIS A 193 16.60 11.05 -15.28
C HIS A 193 17.04 11.85 -14.06
N GLY A 194 18.33 12.12 -13.96
CA GLY A 194 18.92 12.73 -12.77
C GLY A 194 20.38 12.36 -12.57
N SER A 195 20.94 12.72 -11.41
CA SER A 195 22.24 12.22 -10.98
C SER A 195 22.06 11.03 -10.06
N ASP A 196 21.74 9.91 -10.69
CA ASP A 196 21.33 8.69 -10.03
C ASP A 196 22.29 7.55 -10.38
N LEU A 197 22.47 6.62 -9.44
CA LEU A 197 23.32 5.45 -9.63
C LEU A 197 22.45 4.18 -9.59
N VAL A 198 22.57 3.33 -10.61
CA VAL A 198 21.75 2.13 -10.79
C VAL A 198 22.63 0.88 -10.64
N PHE A 199 22.20 -0.05 -9.79
CA PHE A 199 22.81 -1.35 -9.52
C PHE A 199 21.85 -2.50 -9.77
#